data_AF-A0A1X2LZN8-F1
#
_entry.id   AF-A0A1X2LZN8-F1
#
_cell.length_a   1.000
_cell.length_b   1.000
_cell.length_c   1.000
_cell.angle_alpha   90.00
_cell.angle_beta   90.00
_cell.angle_gamma   90.00
#
_symmetry.space_group_name_H-M   'P 1'
#
loop_
_entity.id
_entity.type
_entity.pdbx_description
1 polymer ?
#
loop_
_entity_poly.entity_id
_entity_poly.type
_entity_poly.pdbx_seq_one_letter_code
_entity_poly.pdbx_strand_id
1 'polypeptide(L)'
;MSHRQMFIGVAGVLLGVIGLMALWFPVYLDLYDAYGVKVTCGRGWRSDLTQALHASGTDNGEALVTRCDTAILLRRAWAIPAVILGWLLVTGFLVIWVHKDQHQDQLSWK
;
A
#
# COMPACT_ATOMS: atom_id res chain seq x y z
N MET A 1 24.97 14.54 -10.45
CA MET A 1 23.92 14.14 -9.47
C MET A 1 24.53 14.08 -8.07
N SER A 2 23.87 14.56 -7.00
CA SER A 2 24.38 14.39 -5.62
C SER A 2 23.88 13.08 -5.01
N HIS A 3 24.70 12.38 -4.23
CA HIS A 3 24.31 11.15 -3.51
C HIS A 3 22.97 11.30 -2.76
N ARG A 4 22.72 12.47 -2.18
CA ARG A 4 21.47 12.79 -1.46
C ARG A 4 20.22 12.66 -2.34
N GLN A 5 20.30 13.09 -3.61
CA GLN A 5 19.16 12.99 -4.53
C GLN A 5 18.88 11.54 -4.89
N MET A 6 19.93 10.74 -5.09
CA MET A 6 19.79 9.31 -5.38
C MET A 6 19.13 8.56 -4.21
N PHE A 7 19.53 8.85 -2.97
CA PHE A 7 18.89 8.26 -1.79
C PHE A 7 17.41 8.63 -1.67
N ILE A 8 17.03 9.86 -1.99
CA ILE A 8 15.61 10.29 -1.99
C ILE A 8 14.80 9.50 -3.02
N GLY A 9 15.34 9.31 -4.23
CA GLY A 9 14.69 8.50 -5.27
C GLY A 9 14.50 7.05 -4.83
N VAL A 10 15.55 6.41 -4.31
CA VAL A 10 15.50 5.02 -3.81
C VAL A 10 14.53 4.88 -2.65
N ALA A 11 14.56 5.80 -1.68
CA ALA A 11 13.64 5.79 -0.56
C ALA A 11 12.18 5.95 -1.01
N GLY A 12 11.92 6.82 -2.00
CA GLY A 12 10.60 6.98 -2.61
C GLY A 12 10.08 5.70 -3.26
N VAL A 13 10.93 5.02 -4.06
CA VAL A 13 10.58 3.73 -4.67
C VAL A 13 10.29 2.68 -3.61
N LEU A 14 11.15 2.55 -2.59
CA LEU A 14 10.94 1.57 -1.52
C LEU A 14 9.64 1.82 -0.77
N LEU A 15 9.34 3.07 -0.39
CA LEU A 15 8.09 3.44 0.26
C LEU A 15 6.87 3.11 -0.60
N GLY A 16 6.92 3.45 -1.89
CA GLY A 16 5.85 3.16 -2.84
C GLY A 16 5.60 1.66 -2.98
N VAL A 17 6.66 0.87 -3.19
CA VAL A 17 6.56 -0.59 -3.33
C VAL A 17 6.04 -1.24 -2.06
N ILE A 18 6.54 -0.84 -0.89
CA ILE A 18 6.08 -1.39 0.40
C ILE A 18 4.59 -1.07 0.62
N GLY A 19 4.16 0.17 0.35
CA GLY A 19 2.76 0.57 0.48
C GLY A 19 1.84 -0.19 -0.49
N LEU A 20 2.25 -0.35 -1.75
CA LEU A 20 1.50 -1.13 -2.75
C LEU A 20 1.40 -2.60 -2.34
N MET A 21 2.50 -3.17 -1.85
CA MET A 21 2.55 -4.55 -1.42
C MET A 21 1.65 -4.78 -0.20
N ALA A 22 1.62 -3.85 0.75
CA ALA A 22 0.70 -3.88 1.90
C ALA A 22 -0.79 -3.82 1.49
N LEU A 23 -1.12 -3.12 0.40
CA LEU A 23 -2.47 -3.09 -0.17
C LEU A 23 -2.80 -4.35 -0.96
N TRP A 24 -1.80 -5.00 -1.56
CA TRP A 24 -1.96 -6.20 -2.38
C TRP A 24 -2.16 -7.47 -1.53
N PHE A 25 -1.43 -7.61 -0.42
CA PHE A 25 -1.53 -8.80 0.42
C PHE A 25 -2.84 -8.83 1.23
N PRO A 26 -3.54 -9.99 1.27
CA PRO A 26 -4.79 -10.13 2.01
C PRO A 26 -4.59 -9.96 3.52
N VAL A 27 -5.63 -9.45 4.19
CA VAL A 27 -5.70 -9.37 5.65
C VAL A 27 -6.38 -10.65 6.15
N TYR A 28 -5.67 -11.43 6.94
CA TYR A 28 -6.22 -12.58 7.63
C TYR A 28 -6.64 -12.17 9.04
N LEU A 29 -7.79 -12.68 9.48
CA LEU A 29 -8.18 -12.61 10.88
C LEU A 29 -7.73 -13.93 11.56
N ASP A 30 -7.32 -13.90 12.83
CA ASP A 30 -7.06 -15.12 13.62
C ASP A 30 -8.37 -15.79 14.06
N LEU A 31 -9.32 -15.89 13.14
CA LEU A 31 -10.54 -16.67 13.30
C LEU A 31 -10.58 -17.74 12.22
N TYR A 32 -10.93 -18.93 12.65
CA TYR A 32 -11.04 -20.12 11.82
C TYR A 32 -12.52 -20.38 11.53
N ASP A 33 -12.84 -20.69 10.28
CA ASP A 33 -14.16 -21.14 9.90
C ASP A 33 -14.46 -22.55 10.45
N ALA A 34 -15.68 -23.04 10.20
CA ALA A 34 -16.11 -24.37 10.63
C ALA A 34 -15.25 -25.53 10.06
N TYR A 35 -14.41 -25.25 9.06
CA TYR A 35 -13.51 -26.19 8.40
C TYR A 35 -12.04 -26.02 8.83
N GLY A 36 -11.76 -25.13 9.79
CA GLY A 36 -10.41 -24.88 10.30
C GLY A 36 -9.54 -24.00 9.39
N VAL A 37 -10.14 -23.28 8.44
CA VAL A 37 -9.45 -22.36 7.53
C VAL A 37 -9.54 -20.93 8.06
N LYS A 38 -8.44 -20.16 8.02
CA LYS A 38 -8.46 -18.75 8.44
C LYS A 38 -9.40 -17.94 7.54
N VAL A 39 -10.33 -17.20 8.15
CA VAL A 39 -11.24 -16.31 7.43
C VAL A 39 -10.43 -15.17 6.81
N THR A 40 -10.48 -15.04 5.48
CA THR A 40 -9.88 -13.91 4.76
C THR A 40 -10.90 -12.79 4.65
N CYS A 41 -10.55 -11.59 5.15
CA CYS A 41 -11.39 -10.39 5.01
C CYS A 41 -11.23 -9.71 3.64
N GLY A 42 -10.31 -10.21 2.80
CA GLY A 42 -9.99 -9.65 1.48
C GLY A 42 -8.65 -8.90 1.45
N ARG A 43 -8.46 -8.09 0.41
CA ARG A 43 -7.23 -7.31 0.16
C ARG A 43 -7.43 -5.84 0.53
N GLY A 44 -6.33 -5.10 0.69
CA GLY A 44 -6.36 -3.67 1.02
C GLY A 44 -7.18 -2.82 0.04
N TRP A 45 -7.35 -3.22 -1.22
CA TRP A 45 -8.21 -2.51 -2.20
C TRP A 45 -9.62 -3.08 -2.40
N ARG A 46 -9.87 -4.36 -2.08
CA ARG A 46 -11.19 -4.97 -2.19
C ARG A 46 -11.48 -5.80 -0.94
N SER A 47 -12.46 -5.36 -0.19
CA SER A 47 -13.06 -6.14 0.88
C SER A 47 -13.92 -7.23 0.25
N ASP A 48 -13.70 -8.47 0.65
CA ASP A 48 -14.56 -9.60 0.27
C ASP A 48 -15.15 -10.15 1.56
N LEU A 49 -16.37 -9.69 1.87
CA LEU A 49 -17.07 -10.05 3.11
C LEU A 49 -17.89 -11.32 2.95
N THR A 50 -17.92 -11.93 1.76
CA THR A 50 -18.79 -13.08 1.48
C THR A 50 -18.47 -14.24 2.41
N GLN A 51 -17.18 -14.50 2.67
CA GLN A 51 -16.74 -15.55 3.59
C GLN A 51 -17.08 -15.23 5.06
N ALA A 52 -16.99 -13.97 5.48
CA ALA A 52 -17.39 -13.56 6.83
C ALA A 52 -18.91 -13.67 7.04
N LEU A 53 -19.71 -13.39 6.00
CA LEU A 53 -21.16 -13.59 5.97
C LEU A 53 -21.57 -15.06 5.94
N HIS A 54 -20.77 -15.94 5.34
CA HIS A 54 -21.05 -17.38 5.36
C HIS A 54 -20.63 -18.02 6.68
N ALA A 55 -19.61 -17.48 7.36
CA ALA A 55 -19.24 -17.88 8.72
C ALA A 55 -20.26 -17.41 9.78
N SER A 56 -21.12 -16.43 9.47
CA SER A 56 -22.09 -15.85 10.41
C SER A 56 -23.36 -16.68 10.64
N GLY A 57 -23.34 -18.00 10.41
CA GLY A 57 -24.43 -18.90 10.81
C GLY A 57 -24.67 -19.00 12.33
N THR A 58 -23.94 -18.23 13.13
CA THR A 58 -24.01 -18.12 14.59
C THR A 58 -24.12 -16.64 14.97
N ASP A 59 -24.89 -16.29 15.99
CA ASP A 59 -25.38 -14.96 16.45
C ASP A 59 -24.40 -13.76 16.52
N ASN A 60 -23.14 -13.89 16.08
CA ASN A 60 -22.06 -12.91 16.18
C ASN A 60 -21.59 -12.33 14.82
N GLY A 61 -22.41 -12.45 13.77
CA GLY A 61 -22.06 -12.05 12.40
C GLY A 61 -21.66 -10.59 12.24
N GLU A 62 -22.42 -9.66 12.82
CA GLU A 62 -22.14 -8.22 12.72
C GLU A 62 -20.83 -7.81 13.41
N ALA A 63 -20.52 -8.44 14.55
CA ALA A 63 -19.28 -8.21 15.27
C ALA A 63 -18.05 -8.70 14.46
N LEU A 64 -18.21 -9.78 13.71
CA LEU A 64 -17.15 -10.33 12.85
C LEU A 64 -16.89 -9.42 11.64
N VAL A 65 -17.96 -8.96 10.99
CA VAL A 65 -17.88 -7.98 9.88
C VAL A 65 -17.18 -6.70 10.33
N THR A 66 -17.53 -6.18 11.50
CA THR A 66 -16.93 -4.96 12.07
C THR A 66 -15.43 -5.12 12.34
N ARG A 67 -14.99 -6.30 12.80
CA ARG A 67 -13.55 -6.61 13.00
C ARG A 67 -12.77 -6.69 11.69
N CYS A 68 -13.37 -7.29 10.65
CA CYS A 68 -12.75 -7.30 9.32
C CYS A 68 -12.58 -5.88 8.76
N ASP A 69 -13.60 -5.03 8.92
CA ASP A 69 -13.56 -3.66 8.41
C ASP A 69 -12.48 -2.81 9.11
N THR A 70 -12.42 -2.88 10.44
CA THR A 70 -11.38 -2.19 11.23
C THR A 70 -9.96 -2.67 10.89
N ALA A 71 -9.76 -3.97 10.63
CA ALA A 71 -8.45 -4.51 10.23
C ALA A 71 -8.01 -4.00 8.84
N ILE A 72 -8.96 -3.87 7.89
CA ILE A 72 -8.70 -3.31 6.56
C ILE A 72 -8.42 -1.81 6.66
N LEU A 73 -9.21 -1.08 7.44
CA LEU A 73 -9.04 0.35 7.68
C LEU A 73 -7.65 0.66 8.24
N LEU A 74 -7.17 -0.14 9.20
CA LEU A 74 -5.84 0.06 9.78
C LEU A 74 -4.73 -0.11 8.74
N ARG A 75 -4.82 -1.10 7.83
CA ARG A 75 -3.85 -1.24 6.73
C ARG A 75 -3.91 -0.07 5.76
N ARG A 76 -5.12 0.38 5.39
CA ARG A 76 -5.31 1.55 4.52
C ARG A 76 -4.74 2.82 5.13
N ALA A 77 -4.87 2.98 6.45
CA ALA A 77 -4.45 4.19 7.17
C ALA A 77 -2.96 4.50 7.03
N TRP A 78 -2.09 3.50 6.88
CA TRP A 78 -0.65 3.74 6.67
C TRP A 78 -0.18 3.41 5.25
N ALA A 79 -0.78 2.41 4.59
CA ALA A 79 -0.36 2.02 3.25
C ALA A 79 -0.73 3.07 2.19
N ILE A 80 -1.91 3.70 2.27
CA ILE A 80 -2.32 4.74 1.31
C ILE A 80 -1.38 5.96 1.41
N PRO A 81 -1.13 6.55 2.60
CA PRO A 81 -0.15 7.62 2.72
C PRO A 81 1.24 7.23 2.24
N ALA A 82 1.71 6.02 2.56
CA ALA A 82 3.03 5.55 2.12
C ALA A 82 3.16 5.50 0.60
N VAL A 83 2.13 5.03 -0.11
CA VAL A 83 2.10 5.04 -1.59
C VAL A 83 2.11 6.45 -2.13
N ILE A 84 1.29 7.35 -1.57
CA ILE A 84 1.22 8.75 -2.01
C ILE A 84 2.58 9.44 -1.82
N LEU A 85 3.20 9.29 -0.65
CA LEU A 85 4.53 9.82 -0.34
C LEU A 85 5.60 9.24 -1.26
N GLY A 86 5.61 7.92 -1.45
CA GLY A 86 6.52 7.26 -2.38
C GLY A 86 6.41 7.81 -3.80
N TRP A 87 5.19 7.99 -4.28
CA TRP A 87 4.91 8.56 -5.60
C TRP A 87 5.39 10.01 -5.73
N LEU A 88 5.13 10.85 -4.73
CA LEU A 88 5.59 12.25 -4.71
C LEU A 88 7.12 12.36 -4.71
N LEU A 89 7.79 11.50 -3.94
CA LEU A 89 9.26 11.48 -3.90
C LEU A 89 9.86 11.03 -5.23
N VAL A 90 9.28 10.01 -5.86
CA VAL A 90 9.74 9.50 -7.17
C VAL A 90 9.53 10.55 -8.27
N THR A 91 8.35 11.17 -8.35
CA THR A 91 8.05 12.21 -9.34
C THR A 91 8.93 13.45 -9.13
N GLY A 92 9.09 13.92 -7.89
CA GLY A 92 10.00 15.02 -7.57
C GLY A 92 11.45 14.71 -7.96
N PHE A 93 11.93 13.50 -7.69
CA PHE A 93 13.26 13.05 -8.11
C PHE A 93 13.42 13.08 -9.63
N LEU A 94 12.47 12.51 -10.38
CA LEU A 94 12.46 12.48 -11.84
C LEU A 94 12.49 13.89 -12.44
N VAL A 95 11.67 14.81 -11.92
CA VAL A 95 11.62 16.20 -12.40
C VAL A 95 12.97 16.90 -12.20
N ILE A 96 13.57 16.77 -11.01
CA ILE A 96 14.86 17.43 -10.74
C ILE A 96 15.98 16.80 -11.58
N TRP A 97 15.92 15.49 -11.81
CA TRP A 97 16.88 14.79 -12.67
C TRP A 97 16.81 15.30 -14.11
N VAL A 98 15.63 15.29 -14.71
CA VAL A 98 15.38 15.80 -16.07
C VAL A 98 15.82 17.25 -16.20
N HIS A 99 15.50 18.11 -15.23
CA HIS A 99 15.85 19.51 -15.32
C HIS A 99 17.36 19.76 -15.26
N LYS A 100 18.10 18.94 -14.50
CA LYS A 100 19.57 19.02 -14.42
C LYS A 100 20.25 18.55 -15.71
N ASP A 101 19.70 17.52 -16.35
CA ASP A 101 20.19 16.99 -17.62
C ASP A 101 20.08 18.05 -18.73
N GLN A 102 18.91 18.67 -18.87
CA GLN A 102 18.67 19.76 -19.83
C GLN A 102 19.61 20.96 -19.64
N HIS A 103 19.91 21.32 -18.39
CA HIS A 103 20.82 22.43 -18.08
C HIS A 103 22.28 22.12 -18.46
N GLN A 104 22.70 20.86 -18.39
CA GLN A 104 24.04 20.43 -18.81
C GLN A 104 24.16 20.46 -20.33
N ASP A 105 23.17 19.95 -21.04
CA ASP A 105 23.15 19.93 -22.51
C ASP A 105 23.27 21.35 -23.08
N GLN A 106 22.47 22.30 -22.56
CA GLN A 106 22.52 23.71 -22.99
C GLN A 106 23.90 24.37 -22.83
N LEU A 107 24.67 23.99 -21.80
CA LEU A 107 26.01 24.53 -21.56
C LEU A 107 27.07 23.88 -22.47
N SER A 108 26.84 22.65 -22.96
CA SER A 108 27.76 21.97 -23.87
C SER A 108 27.71 22.51 -25.30
N TRP A 109 26.64 23.18 -25.70
CA TRP A 109 26.46 23.75 -27.05
C TRP A 109 26.86 25.23 -27.15
N LYS A 110 27.34 25.84 -26.06
CA LYS A 110 27.91 27.20 -26.02
C LYS A 110 29.43 27.15 -25.88
#